data_AF-A0A4P9USF1-F1
#
_entry.id   AF-A0A4P9USF1-F1
#
_cell.length_a   1.000
_cell.length_b   1.000
_cell.length_c   1.000
_cell.angle_alpha   90.00
_cell.angle_beta   90.00
_cell.angle_gamma   90.00
#
_symmetry.space_group_name_H-M   'P 1'
#
loop_
_entity.id
_entity.type
_entity.pdbx_description
1 polymer ?
#
loop_
_entity_poly.entity_id
_entity_poly.type
_entity_poly.pdbx_seq_one_letter_code
_entity_poly.pdbx_strand_id
1 'polypeptide(L)'
;MNKLFIGRLLSHAIPVVLFGLFLSGVVLAAEPRDPERYMQELLAIEKRLDAKLQALDEKLKRLEQLEATQPVKATAPEHVVPAKDQESALAQAEVDAKSDDTKTQAQGGLPSGVSYGKNGFEFKTDDGKFALAIQNRIQARYANPFDSDPRSLGDLDRDQSTFMIRRARTKLKGHAYWPWLKYYLQYDWSQPVLRDLNLTVDKFQWAKLWVGRGKVLYNDERVTSSGNQQFVNRSIVNDIFTVDRQQGVQIFGNLFPGTWHDISYYAGVYAGLGVGERNNDDNNMMYSGRLQWNALGGEMPFSQSDLEFHENPALNFAFAAATNQSRCTAFETDNRSCRALPGFNVGEDGQYRINQMMEEVRFKWQGLSIQHEMHWKEVIDTLRAQGAGGRETNLMGGLIQAGYFPHYLVAIIPKNLEFAGRYAFVDPNVDVDNDRQQEFSGVMTYFFNGHNNKVNFQVSHLIVEDPRQGISQSDQRFWLQWDLSF
;
A
#
# COMPACT_ATOMS: atom_id res chain seq x y z
N MET A 1 23.05 -32.65 69.11
CA MET A 1 21.85 -31.79 69.24
C MET A 1 21.50 -31.31 67.83
N ASN A 2 20.57 -31.96 67.13
CA ASN A 2 19.13 -31.62 67.03
C ASN A 2 18.92 -30.17 66.51
N LYS A 3 18.23 -29.87 65.39
CA LYS A 3 17.23 -30.59 64.58
C LYS A 3 17.16 -30.03 63.14
N LEU A 4 16.70 -30.90 62.24
CA LEU A 4 16.21 -30.73 60.86
C LEU A 4 14.93 -29.87 60.77
N PHE A 5 14.67 -29.22 59.62
CA PHE A 5 13.47 -29.34 58.74
C PHE A 5 13.55 -28.27 57.60
N ILE A 6 13.87 -28.64 56.35
CA ILE A 6 13.01 -28.83 55.15
C ILE A 6 12.34 -27.55 54.61
N GLY A 7 12.58 -27.23 53.33
CA GLY A 7 11.54 -26.64 52.47
C GLY A 7 11.97 -25.67 51.35
N ARG A 8 12.03 -26.21 50.11
CA ARG A 8 11.74 -25.58 48.80
C ARG A 8 12.70 -24.57 48.16
N LEU A 9 13.35 -25.05 47.09
CA LEU A 9 13.69 -24.27 45.90
C LEU A 9 12.43 -23.69 45.25
N LEU A 10 12.48 -22.43 44.81
CA LEU A 10 11.52 -21.82 43.89
C LEU A 10 12.27 -21.13 42.76
N SER A 11 12.28 -21.79 41.61
CA SER A 11 12.61 -21.25 40.29
C SER A 11 11.70 -20.07 39.94
N HIS A 12 12.26 -18.93 39.54
CA HIS A 12 11.50 -17.88 38.86
C HIS A 12 11.70 -18.04 37.35
N ALA A 13 10.77 -18.76 36.73
CA ALA A 13 10.58 -18.79 35.29
C ALA A 13 9.60 -17.66 34.92
N ILE A 14 9.98 -16.89 33.91
CA ILE A 14 9.17 -15.85 33.25
C ILE A 14 8.01 -16.55 32.51
N PRO A 15 6.73 -16.19 32.71
CA PRO A 15 5.67 -16.75 31.89
C PRO A 15 5.60 -15.98 30.58
N VAL A 16 6.00 -16.66 29.49
CA VAL A 16 5.60 -16.30 28.13
C VAL A 16 4.12 -16.64 28.00
N VAL A 17 3.27 -15.62 27.90
CA VAL A 17 1.83 -15.79 27.67
C VAL A 17 1.64 -16.05 26.16
N LEU A 18 1.50 -17.33 25.80
CA LEU A 18 0.97 -17.74 24.50
C LEU A 18 -0.56 -17.69 24.58
N PHE A 19 -1.20 -16.70 23.95
CA PHE A 19 -2.65 -16.69 23.77
C PHE A 19 -3.01 -17.60 22.58
N GLY A 20 -3.43 -18.83 22.88
CA GLY A 20 -4.08 -19.73 21.92
C GLY A 20 -5.57 -19.41 21.82
N LEU A 21 -6.01 -18.99 20.65
CA LEU A 21 -7.43 -18.87 20.31
C LEU A 21 -8.04 -20.28 20.14
N PHE A 22 -8.86 -20.68 21.10
CA PHE A 22 -9.82 -21.77 20.94
C PHE A 22 -10.99 -21.28 20.08
N LEU A 23 -11.06 -21.71 18.81
CA LEU A 23 -12.34 -21.81 18.10
C LEU A 23 -12.85 -23.25 18.22
N SER A 24 -13.90 -23.42 19.00
CA SER A 24 -14.74 -24.60 19.03
C SER A 24 -15.62 -24.64 17.79
N GLY A 25 -15.11 -25.28 16.74
CA GLY A 25 -15.87 -25.73 15.57
C GLY A 25 -15.59 -27.21 15.35
N VAL A 26 -16.60 -28.05 15.57
CA VAL A 26 -16.53 -29.49 15.33
C VAL A 26 -16.38 -29.71 13.82
N VAL A 27 -15.15 -29.92 13.36
CA VAL A 27 -14.88 -30.61 12.10
C VAL A 27 -14.44 -32.02 12.48
N LEU A 28 -15.33 -32.99 12.23
CA LEU A 28 -14.97 -34.41 12.29
C LEU A 28 -13.85 -34.64 11.26
N ALA A 29 -12.61 -34.76 11.73
CA ALA A 29 -11.55 -35.36 10.95
C ALA A 29 -11.91 -36.84 10.77
N ALA A 30 -12.37 -37.20 9.58
CA ALA A 30 -12.50 -38.61 9.21
C ALA A 30 -11.09 -39.21 9.09
N GLU A 31 -10.74 -40.11 10.01
CA GLU A 31 -9.57 -40.97 9.87
C GLU A 31 -9.67 -41.74 8.54
N PRO A 32 -8.58 -41.84 7.76
CA PRO A 32 -8.62 -42.52 6.47
C PRO A 32 -8.79 -44.03 6.70
N ARG A 33 -9.99 -44.53 6.38
CA ARG A 33 -10.22 -45.96 6.17
C ARG A 33 -9.57 -46.33 4.84
N ASP A 34 -8.42 -46.99 4.94
CA ASP A 34 -7.75 -47.75 3.88
C ASP A 34 -6.82 -46.96 2.92
N PRO A 35 -5.51 -46.88 3.23
CA PRO A 35 -4.50 -46.19 2.41
C PRO A 35 -4.37 -46.74 0.99
N GLU A 36 -4.65 -48.04 0.77
CA GLU A 36 -4.54 -48.66 -0.55
C GLU A 36 -5.64 -48.16 -1.50
N ARG A 37 -6.84 -47.93 -0.97
CA ARG A 37 -7.95 -47.38 -1.73
C ARG A 37 -7.68 -45.94 -2.17
N TYR A 38 -7.07 -45.14 -1.30
CA TYR A 38 -6.67 -43.77 -1.64
C TYR A 38 -5.57 -43.73 -2.71
N MET A 39 -4.61 -44.66 -2.64
CA MET A 39 -3.58 -44.81 -3.67
C MET A 39 -4.19 -45.19 -5.03
N GLN A 40 -5.19 -46.08 -5.05
CA GLN A 40 -5.90 -46.42 -6.28
C GLN A 40 -6.73 -45.26 -6.84
N GLU A 41 -7.35 -44.46 -5.99
CA GLU A 41 -8.07 -43.25 -6.41
C GLU A 41 -7.12 -42.20 -6.99
N LEU A 42 -5.94 -41.99 -6.39
CA LEU A 42 -4.91 -41.11 -6.93
C LEU A 42 -4.39 -41.57 -8.31
N LEU A 43 -4.10 -42.87 -8.47
CA LEU A 43 -3.69 -43.43 -9.75
C LEU A 43 -4.78 -43.32 -10.83
N ALA A 44 -6.05 -43.42 -10.43
CA ALA A 44 -7.18 -43.22 -11.34
C ALA A 44 -7.33 -41.74 -11.75
N ILE A 45 -7.03 -40.80 -10.84
CA ILE A 45 -7.01 -39.36 -11.12
C ILE A 45 -5.85 -39.02 -12.06
N GLU A 46 -4.66 -39.55 -11.81
CA GLU A 46 -3.46 -39.36 -12.65
C GLU A 46 -3.72 -39.83 -14.09
N LYS A 47 -4.26 -41.05 -14.28
CA LYS A 47 -4.65 -41.54 -15.61
C LYS A 47 -5.69 -40.67 -16.31
N ARG A 48 -6.65 -40.10 -15.57
CA ARG A 48 -7.64 -39.17 -16.15
C ARG A 48 -7.01 -37.84 -16.54
N LEU A 49 -5.99 -37.39 -15.83
CA LEU A 49 -5.26 -36.18 -16.12
C LEU A 49 -4.40 -36.35 -17.38
N ASP A 50 -3.69 -37.48 -17.50
CA ASP A 50 -2.89 -37.82 -18.69
C ASP A 50 -3.74 -37.90 -19.95
N ALA A 51 -4.92 -38.53 -19.86
CA ALA A 51 -5.85 -38.61 -20.98
C ALA A 51 -6.38 -37.22 -21.41
N LYS A 52 -6.57 -36.30 -20.45
CA LYS A 52 -6.96 -34.92 -20.76
C LYS A 52 -5.83 -34.11 -21.40
N LEU A 53 -4.59 -34.31 -20.95
CA LEU A 53 -3.40 -33.68 -21.54
C LEU A 53 -3.21 -34.11 -23.00
N GLN A 54 -3.32 -35.40 -23.28
CA GLN A 54 -3.24 -35.91 -24.66
C GLN A 54 -4.35 -35.34 -25.56
N ALA A 55 -5.58 -35.23 -25.05
CA ALA A 55 -6.68 -34.62 -25.80
C ALA A 55 -6.48 -33.12 -26.05
N LEU A 56 -5.76 -32.42 -25.17
CA LEU A 56 -5.42 -31.01 -25.34
C LEU A 56 -4.32 -30.84 -26.41
N ASP A 57 -3.29 -31.68 -26.39
CA ASP A 57 -2.23 -31.68 -27.39
C ASP A 57 -2.77 -31.97 -28.80
N GLU A 58 -3.74 -32.89 -28.92
CA GLU A 58 -4.37 -33.18 -30.20
C GLU A 58 -5.21 -31.98 -30.71
N LYS A 59 -5.87 -31.26 -29.81
CA LYS A 59 -6.59 -30.02 -30.17
C LYS A 59 -5.63 -28.90 -30.58
N LEU A 60 -4.50 -28.76 -29.91
CA LEU A 60 -3.48 -27.77 -30.23
C LEU A 60 -2.91 -28.02 -31.64
N LYS A 61 -2.56 -29.28 -31.96
CA LYS A 61 -2.11 -29.65 -33.31
C LYS A 61 -3.14 -29.38 -34.39
N ARG A 62 -4.44 -29.57 -34.11
CA ARG A 62 -5.52 -29.22 -35.05
C ARG A 62 -5.63 -27.71 -35.27
N LEU A 63 -5.46 -26.91 -34.22
CA LEU A 63 -5.46 -25.46 -34.31
C LEU A 63 -4.27 -24.93 -35.13
N GLU A 64 -3.07 -25.47 -34.89
CA GLU A 64 -1.87 -25.13 -35.67
C GLU A 64 -2.03 -25.48 -37.15
N GLN A 65 -2.66 -26.62 -37.47
CA GLN A 65 -2.98 -26.97 -38.85
C GLN A 65 -4.03 -26.03 -39.47
N LEU A 66 -5.03 -25.59 -38.70
CA LEU A 66 -6.05 -24.65 -39.16
C LEU A 66 -5.47 -23.25 -39.43
N GLU A 67 -4.53 -22.79 -38.61
CA GLU A 67 -3.80 -21.53 -38.83
C GLU A 67 -2.87 -21.61 -40.04
N ALA A 68 -2.19 -22.75 -40.24
CA ALA A 68 -1.31 -22.95 -41.39
C ALA A 68 -2.06 -23.00 -42.75
N THR A 69 -3.38 -23.19 -42.75
CA THR A 69 -4.20 -23.34 -43.98
C THR A 69 -4.97 -22.07 -44.36
N GLN A 70 -4.84 -20.95 -43.62
CA GLN A 70 -5.50 -19.68 -43.97
C GLN A 70 -4.59 -18.75 -44.80
N PRO A 71 -4.90 -18.48 -46.08
CA PRO A 71 -4.19 -17.45 -46.84
C PRO A 71 -4.68 -16.05 -46.45
N VAL A 72 -3.74 -15.17 -46.10
CA VAL A 72 -3.96 -13.74 -45.86
C VAL A 72 -4.40 -13.07 -47.16
N LYS A 73 -5.68 -12.67 -47.27
CA LYS A 73 -6.18 -11.77 -48.31
C LYS A 73 -6.01 -10.31 -47.86
N ALA A 74 -5.00 -9.64 -48.40
CA ALA A 74 -4.95 -8.18 -48.47
C ALA A 74 -5.88 -7.72 -49.60
N THR A 75 -6.80 -6.79 -49.32
CA THR A 75 -7.57 -6.08 -50.35
C THR A 75 -7.48 -4.58 -50.08
N ALA A 76 -6.81 -3.87 -50.97
CA ALA A 76 -6.92 -2.44 -51.16
C ALA A 76 -8.14 -2.15 -52.06
N PRO A 77 -8.86 -1.02 -51.88
CA PRO A 77 -9.81 -0.56 -52.87
C PRO A 77 -9.25 0.62 -53.66
N GLU A 78 -9.26 0.47 -54.98
CA GLU A 78 -9.17 1.57 -55.94
C GLU A 78 -10.55 1.84 -56.54
N HIS A 79 -10.81 3.14 -56.75
CA HIS A 79 -11.50 3.75 -57.88
C HIS A 79 -12.91 4.38 -57.75
N VAL A 80 -12.87 5.70 -58.03
CA VAL A 80 -13.76 6.52 -58.89
C VAL A 80 -14.77 7.45 -58.21
N VAL A 81 -14.49 8.74 -58.39
CA VAL A 81 -15.32 9.94 -58.15
C VAL A 81 -16.24 10.17 -59.36
N PRO A 82 -17.42 10.81 -59.18
CA PRO A 82 -17.60 12.10 -59.83
C PRO A 82 -18.14 13.20 -58.89
N ALA A 83 -17.80 14.42 -59.28
CA ALA A 83 -17.88 15.70 -58.60
C ALA A 83 -19.29 16.16 -58.17
N LYS A 84 -19.32 17.06 -57.15
CA LYS A 84 -19.86 18.44 -57.27
C LYS A 84 -19.59 19.29 -56.00
N ASP A 85 -18.97 20.43 -56.27
CA ASP A 85 -19.22 21.80 -55.79
C ASP A 85 -19.12 22.21 -54.30
N GLN A 86 -18.44 23.35 -54.14
CA GLN A 86 -18.40 24.35 -53.03
C GLN A 86 -17.21 24.20 -52.06
N GLU A 87 -16.08 24.89 -52.22
CA GLU A 87 -15.75 26.33 -52.34
C GLU A 87 -15.24 26.93 -51.00
N SER A 88 -14.00 27.45 -51.07
CA SER A 88 -13.31 28.40 -50.19
C SER A 88 -12.84 27.90 -48.79
N ALA A 89 -11.63 28.17 -48.29
CA ALA A 89 -10.52 29.06 -48.66
C ALA A 89 -9.17 28.44 -48.16
N LEU A 90 -8.14 28.27 -49.02
CA LEU A 90 -6.95 29.13 -49.22
C LEU A 90 -6.10 29.34 -47.95
N ALA A 91 -4.76 29.23 -47.91
CA ALA A 91 -3.70 28.85 -48.86
C ALA A 91 -2.44 28.61 -47.98
N GLN A 92 -1.67 27.52 -48.11
CA GLN A 92 -0.55 27.29 -49.04
C GLN A 92 0.59 28.32 -49.02
N ALA A 93 1.79 27.85 -48.68
CA ALA A 93 3.03 28.22 -49.35
C ALA A 93 4.04 27.06 -49.22
N GLU A 94 3.97 26.16 -50.20
CA GLU A 94 5.05 25.33 -50.75
C GLU A 94 5.67 26.22 -51.87
N VAL A 95 6.95 26.28 -52.25
CA VAL A 95 7.99 25.29 -52.56
C VAL A 95 9.31 26.08 -52.73
N ASP A 96 10.46 25.52 -52.39
CA ASP A 96 11.59 25.45 -53.35
C ASP A 96 12.69 24.50 -52.87
N ALA A 97 13.05 23.58 -53.77
CA ALA A 97 14.10 22.59 -53.62
C ALA A 97 15.32 23.01 -54.45
N LYS A 98 16.52 22.96 -53.84
CA LYS A 98 17.69 22.19 -54.32
C LYS A 98 18.96 22.48 -53.51
N SER A 99 19.55 21.37 -53.05
CA SER A 99 20.97 21.06 -52.82
C SER A 99 21.95 22.19 -52.49
N ASP A 100 22.53 22.12 -51.29
CA ASP A 100 23.99 22.20 -51.18
C ASP A 100 24.51 21.38 -50.00
N ASP A 101 25.63 20.70 -50.23
CA ASP A 101 26.37 19.89 -49.27
C ASP A 101 26.94 20.80 -48.18
N THR A 102 26.45 20.67 -46.95
CA THR A 102 27.24 21.07 -45.78
C THR A 102 26.90 20.19 -44.60
N LYS A 103 27.93 19.49 -44.09
CA LYS A 103 27.95 18.83 -42.80
C LYS A 103 27.47 19.79 -41.71
N THR A 104 26.19 19.72 -41.36
CA THR A 104 25.69 20.22 -40.08
C THR A 104 25.41 19.01 -39.22
N GLN A 105 26.20 18.87 -38.16
CA GLN A 105 25.93 17.94 -37.08
C GLN A 105 24.49 18.15 -36.60
N ALA A 106 23.62 17.16 -36.80
CA ALA A 106 22.34 17.10 -36.11
C ALA A 106 22.59 16.77 -34.63
N GLN A 107 23.06 17.76 -33.87
CA GLN A 107 22.84 17.79 -32.43
C GLN A 107 21.43 18.32 -32.19
N GLY A 108 20.53 17.48 -31.66
CA GLY A 108 19.23 17.95 -31.19
C GLY A 108 18.07 16.98 -31.32
N GLY A 109 18.23 15.71 -30.91
CA GLY A 109 17.09 14.80 -30.72
C GLY A 109 16.70 14.72 -29.25
N LEU A 110 15.71 15.51 -28.81
CA LEU A 110 14.92 15.25 -27.60
C LEU A 110 14.16 13.90 -27.78
N PRO A 111 13.74 13.19 -26.71
CA PRO A 111 13.54 11.74 -26.69
C PRO A 111 12.69 11.19 -27.85
N SER A 112 13.25 10.20 -28.56
CA SER A 112 12.53 9.38 -29.54
C SER A 112 11.88 8.21 -28.80
N GLY A 113 10.56 8.31 -28.62
CA GLY A 113 9.76 7.26 -27.99
C GLY A 113 8.77 7.80 -26.95
N VAL A 114 7.49 7.80 -27.32
CA VAL A 114 6.36 8.02 -26.41
C VAL A 114 5.58 6.72 -26.31
N SER A 115 5.26 6.31 -25.09
CA SER A 115 4.41 5.15 -24.84
C SER A 115 3.44 5.43 -23.71
N TYR A 116 2.38 4.64 -23.64
CA TYR A 116 1.41 4.67 -22.56
C TYR A 116 1.46 3.32 -21.84
N GLY A 117 1.59 3.33 -20.52
CA GLY A 117 1.71 2.11 -19.73
C GLY A 117 1.20 2.25 -18.31
N LYS A 118 1.59 1.32 -17.45
CA LYS A 118 1.17 1.29 -16.03
C LYS A 118 1.53 2.55 -15.24
N ASN A 119 2.46 3.35 -15.76
CA ASN A 119 2.95 4.58 -15.15
C ASN A 119 2.44 5.86 -15.86
N GLY A 120 1.43 5.74 -16.72
CA GLY A 120 0.92 6.84 -17.55
C GLY A 120 1.76 7.04 -18.81
N PHE A 121 1.99 8.30 -19.17
CA PHE A 121 2.79 8.67 -20.34
C PHE A 121 4.29 8.51 -20.05
N GLU A 122 4.97 7.66 -20.80
CA GLU A 122 6.40 7.39 -20.67
C GLU A 122 7.18 7.92 -21.86
N PHE A 123 8.27 8.64 -21.56
CA PHE A 123 9.23 9.23 -22.49
C PHE A 123 10.61 8.66 -22.18
N LYS A 124 11.34 8.18 -23.20
CA LYS A 124 12.68 7.60 -23.04
C LYS A 124 13.59 8.10 -24.15
N THR A 125 14.86 8.34 -23.84
CA THR A 125 15.86 8.62 -24.87
C THR A 125 16.35 7.32 -25.51
N ASP A 126 16.73 7.37 -26.79
CA ASP A 126 17.25 6.20 -27.52
C ASP A 126 18.49 5.60 -26.86
N ASP A 127 19.33 6.45 -26.24
CA ASP A 127 20.52 6.04 -25.51
C ASP A 127 20.23 5.48 -24.10
N GLY A 128 18.96 5.46 -23.69
CA GLY A 128 18.49 4.94 -22.41
C GLY A 128 18.96 5.73 -21.17
N LYS A 129 19.65 6.86 -21.34
CA LYS A 129 20.19 7.64 -20.20
C LYS A 129 19.13 8.43 -19.45
N PHE A 130 18.03 8.78 -20.11
CA PHE A 130 16.95 9.53 -19.50
C PHE A 130 15.61 8.84 -19.74
N ALA A 131 14.81 8.78 -18.68
CA ALA A 131 13.42 8.38 -18.77
C ALA A 131 12.57 9.29 -17.88
N LEU A 132 11.34 9.55 -18.31
CA LEU A 132 10.32 10.27 -17.57
C LEU A 132 8.98 9.57 -17.78
N ALA A 133 8.30 9.26 -16.69
CA ALA A 133 6.91 8.83 -16.67
C ALA A 133 6.08 9.88 -15.94
N ILE A 134 4.99 10.32 -16.58
CA ILE A 134 4.02 11.27 -16.05
C ILE A 134 2.72 10.52 -15.82
N GLN A 135 2.31 10.43 -14.55
CA GLN A 135 1.01 9.86 -14.17
C GLN A 135 0.19 10.91 -13.45
N ASN A 136 -1.02 11.16 -13.93
CA ASN A 136 -2.02 11.93 -13.23
C ASN A 136 -3.00 11.00 -12.53
N ARG A 137 -3.58 11.45 -11.42
CA ARG A 137 -4.61 10.72 -10.69
C ARG A 137 -5.64 11.66 -10.12
N ILE A 138 -6.90 11.35 -10.37
CA ILE A 138 -8.07 12.07 -9.84
C ILE A 138 -8.88 11.07 -9.00
N GLN A 139 -9.27 11.50 -7.82
CA GLN A 139 -10.10 10.72 -6.91
C GLN A 139 -11.32 11.55 -6.51
N ALA A 140 -12.45 11.25 -7.13
CA ALA A 140 -13.75 11.85 -6.81
C ALA A 140 -14.44 11.02 -5.73
N ARG A 141 -15.00 11.68 -4.72
CA ARG A 141 -15.62 11.02 -3.57
C ARG A 141 -16.94 11.68 -3.20
N TYR A 142 -17.90 10.84 -2.86
CA TYR A 142 -19.08 11.17 -2.06
C TYR A 142 -18.96 10.51 -0.69
N ALA A 143 -19.34 11.25 0.36
CA ALA A 143 -19.36 10.79 1.74
C ALA A 143 -20.66 11.19 2.43
N ASN A 144 -21.20 10.31 3.28
CA ASN A 144 -22.34 10.58 4.16
C ASN A 144 -22.22 9.69 5.41
N PRO A 145 -22.56 10.17 6.61
CA PRO A 145 -22.87 11.55 6.96
C PRO A 145 -21.61 12.42 7.19
N PHE A 146 -20.40 11.85 7.15
CA PHE A 146 -19.15 12.60 7.27
C PHE A 146 -18.00 11.91 6.51
N ASP A 147 -16.88 12.61 6.27
CA ASP A 147 -15.68 12.05 5.60
C ASP A 147 -14.50 11.78 6.55
N SER A 148 -14.42 12.46 7.69
CA SER A 148 -13.30 12.27 8.63
C SER A 148 -13.46 11.00 9.45
N ASP A 149 -12.35 10.41 9.88
CA ASP A 149 -12.39 9.38 10.92
C ASP A 149 -12.64 10.05 12.28
N PRO A 150 -13.70 9.66 13.01
CA PRO A 150 -14.09 10.32 14.25
C PRO A 150 -13.10 9.96 15.35
N ARG A 151 -12.69 10.96 16.14
CA ARG A 151 -11.75 10.80 17.26
C ARG A 151 -12.36 11.18 18.60
N SER A 152 -13.55 11.78 18.56
CA SER A 152 -14.34 12.22 19.69
C SER A 152 -15.82 12.04 19.35
N LEU A 153 -16.68 12.05 20.37
CA LEU A 153 -18.13 11.90 20.18
C LEU A 153 -18.70 12.98 19.24
N GLY A 154 -18.25 14.23 19.37
CA GLY A 154 -18.70 15.32 18.50
C GLY A 154 -18.30 15.18 17.02
N ASP A 155 -17.39 14.26 16.68
CA ASP A 155 -17.10 13.94 15.27
C ASP A 155 -18.15 13.01 14.65
N LEU A 156 -18.89 12.24 15.48
CA LEU A 156 -19.99 11.39 15.04
C LEU A 156 -21.26 12.21 14.76
N ASP A 157 -21.48 13.32 15.47
CA ASP A 157 -22.69 14.15 15.35
C ASP A 157 -22.83 14.94 14.02
N ARG A 158 -21.91 14.74 13.08
CA ARG A 158 -21.91 15.48 11.80
C ARG A 158 -22.84 14.80 10.80
N ASP A 159 -24.02 15.39 10.57
CA ASP A 159 -24.96 14.90 9.55
C ASP A 159 -24.89 15.70 8.24
N GLN A 160 -23.87 15.44 7.41
CA GLN A 160 -23.63 16.17 6.17
C GLN A 160 -23.14 15.31 4.99
N SER A 161 -23.92 15.25 3.92
CA SER A 161 -23.42 14.72 2.65
C SER A 161 -22.37 15.64 2.03
N THR A 162 -21.22 15.08 1.65
CA THR A 162 -20.11 15.84 1.05
C THR A 162 -19.70 15.24 -0.30
N PHE A 163 -19.63 16.08 -1.33
CA PHE A 163 -18.93 15.78 -2.59
C PHE A 163 -17.56 16.46 -2.60
N MET A 164 -16.51 15.73 -3.00
CA MET A 164 -15.15 16.29 -3.01
C MET A 164 -14.25 15.65 -4.06
N ILE A 165 -13.23 16.41 -4.47
CA ILE A 165 -12.03 15.86 -5.11
C ILE A 165 -11.02 15.57 -4.00
N ARG A 166 -11.02 14.33 -3.51
CA ARG A 166 -10.20 13.93 -2.36
C ARG A 166 -8.71 14.01 -2.65
N ARG A 167 -8.32 13.74 -3.90
CA ARG A 167 -6.94 13.75 -4.41
C ARG A 167 -6.96 14.14 -5.88
N ALA A 168 -6.10 15.08 -6.25
CA ALA A 168 -5.73 15.36 -7.62
C ALA A 168 -4.20 15.41 -7.65
N ARG A 169 -3.52 14.43 -8.23
CA ARG A 169 -2.07 14.25 -8.06
C ARG A 169 -1.36 14.05 -9.38
N THR A 170 -0.18 14.63 -9.49
CA THR A 170 0.77 14.35 -10.57
C THR A 170 1.99 13.67 -9.97
N LYS A 171 2.37 12.51 -10.52
CA LYS A 171 3.61 11.82 -10.20
C LYS A 171 4.53 11.91 -11.41
N LEU A 172 5.76 12.31 -11.16
CA LEU A 172 6.84 12.25 -12.13
C LEU A 172 7.87 11.25 -11.61
N LYS A 173 8.24 10.27 -12.41
CA LYS A 173 9.29 9.32 -12.02
C LYS A 173 10.11 8.87 -13.21
N GLY A 174 11.35 8.50 -12.96
CA GLY A 174 12.23 8.03 -14.02
C GLY A 174 13.66 7.94 -13.54
N HIS A 175 14.59 8.09 -14.47
CA HIS A 175 16.02 8.08 -14.19
C HIS A 175 16.74 9.11 -15.05
N ALA A 176 17.91 9.55 -14.58
CA ALA A 176 18.73 10.53 -15.27
C ALA A 176 20.20 10.10 -15.26
N TYR A 177 20.87 10.27 -16.41
CA TYR A 177 22.25 9.85 -16.71
C TYR A 177 22.49 8.34 -16.68
N TRP A 178 22.05 7.65 -15.64
CA TRP A 178 22.16 6.20 -15.47
C TRP A 178 20.81 5.58 -15.09
N PRO A 179 20.46 4.40 -15.62
CA PRO A 179 19.19 3.71 -15.28
C PRO A 179 18.98 3.41 -13.78
N TRP A 180 20.06 3.36 -13.01
CA TRP A 180 20.04 3.14 -11.57
C TRP A 180 19.95 4.42 -10.74
N LEU A 181 20.14 5.61 -11.32
CA LEU A 181 19.96 6.89 -10.65
C LEU A 181 18.54 7.39 -10.90
N LYS A 182 17.63 7.01 -10.00
CA LYS A 182 16.19 7.23 -10.14
C LYS A 182 15.76 8.50 -9.41
N TYR A 183 14.71 9.14 -9.91
CA TYR A 183 14.05 10.25 -9.24
C TYR A 183 12.54 9.98 -9.14
N TYR A 184 11.93 10.50 -8.08
CA TYR A 184 10.49 10.46 -7.87
C TYR A 184 10.00 11.79 -7.29
N LEU A 185 8.94 12.32 -7.90
CA LEU A 185 8.25 13.53 -7.49
C LEU A 185 6.74 13.24 -7.42
N GLN A 186 6.08 13.70 -6.37
CA GLN A 186 4.62 13.71 -6.29
C GLN A 186 4.11 15.06 -5.82
N TYR A 187 3.28 15.69 -6.64
CA TYR A 187 2.56 16.91 -6.30
C TYR A 187 1.07 16.62 -6.14
N ASP A 188 0.42 17.29 -5.20
CA ASP A 188 -1.02 17.21 -4.98
C ASP A 188 -1.66 18.57 -5.20
N TRP A 189 -2.59 18.65 -6.14
CA TRP A 189 -3.33 19.83 -6.54
C TRP A 189 -4.54 20.10 -5.65
N SER A 190 -5.12 19.05 -5.03
CA SER A 190 -6.26 19.19 -4.11
C SER A 190 -5.85 19.76 -2.75
N GLN A 191 -4.60 19.52 -2.37
CA GLN A 191 -3.93 20.13 -1.23
C GLN A 191 -2.55 20.57 -1.73
N PRO A 192 -2.40 21.80 -2.28
CA PRO A 192 -1.20 22.28 -2.97
C PRO A 192 0.11 22.08 -2.20
N VAL A 193 0.71 20.90 -2.33
CA VAL A 193 1.93 20.50 -1.61
C VAL A 193 2.75 19.53 -2.44
N LEU A 194 4.07 19.76 -2.48
CA LEU A 194 5.04 18.80 -2.98
C LEU A 194 5.21 17.70 -1.93
N ARG A 195 4.51 16.58 -2.06
CA ARG A 195 4.51 15.51 -1.05
C ARG A 195 5.84 14.78 -1.01
N ASP A 196 6.31 14.35 -2.17
CA ASP A 196 7.51 13.53 -2.30
C ASP A 196 8.46 14.18 -3.31
N LEU A 197 9.74 14.23 -2.97
CA LEU A 197 10.84 14.56 -3.88
C LEU A 197 12.08 13.84 -3.38
N ASN A 198 12.51 12.82 -4.11
CA ASN A 198 13.67 12.02 -3.71
C ASN A 198 14.44 11.50 -4.92
N LEU A 199 15.70 11.18 -4.62
CA LEU A 199 16.61 10.48 -5.51
C LEU A 199 16.92 9.12 -4.90
N THR A 200 17.09 8.10 -5.75
CA THR A 200 17.48 6.76 -5.32
C THR A 200 18.62 6.26 -6.19
N VAL A 201 19.68 5.75 -5.56
CA VAL A 201 20.75 4.98 -6.20
C VAL A 201 20.39 3.50 -6.05
N ASP A 202 19.78 2.94 -7.09
CA ASP A 202 19.28 1.56 -7.16
C ASP A 202 20.19 0.72 -8.06
N LYS A 203 21.49 0.69 -7.72
CA LYS A 203 22.50 -0.05 -8.49
C LYS A 203 22.58 -1.52 -8.06
N PHE A 204 22.29 -1.80 -6.79
CA PHE A 204 22.36 -3.14 -6.20
C PHE A 204 21.03 -3.52 -5.56
N GLN A 205 20.61 -4.77 -5.71
CA GLN A 205 19.37 -5.25 -5.07
C GLN A 205 19.51 -5.31 -3.54
N TRP A 206 20.71 -5.64 -3.05
CA TRP A 206 21.00 -5.78 -1.62
C TRP A 206 21.22 -4.45 -0.89
N ALA A 207 21.43 -3.34 -1.61
CA ALA A 207 21.54 -2.01 -1.01
C ALA A 207 21.20 -0.89 -2.00
N LYS A 208 20.18 -0.12 -1.65
CA LYS A 208 19.66 1.04 -2.36
C LYS A 208 19.73 2.23 -1.42
N LEU A 209 20.35 3.32 -1.89
CA LEU A 209 20.43 4.56 -1.13
C LEU A 209 19.34 5.51 -1.61
N TRP A 210 18.52 6.00 -0.70
CA TRP A 210 17.48 6.98 -0.95
C TRP A 210 17.76 8.25 -0.17
N VAL A 211 17.59 9.40 -0.83
CA VAL A 211 17.85 10.72 -0.26
C VAL A 211 16.73 11.67 -0.68
N GLY A 212 16.18 12.42 0.26
CA GLY A 212 15.21 13.48 0.00
C GLY A 212 14.03 13.42 0.94
N ARG A 213 12.83 13.63 0.40
CA ARG A 213 11.57 13.59 1.14
C ARG A 213 10.63 12.56 0.56
N GLY A 214 10.00 11.80 1.45
CA GLY A 214 8.93 10.87 1.11
C GLY A 214 8.58 9.96 2.27
N LYS A 215 7.77 8.93 1.98
CA LYS A 215 7.28 8.02 3.01
C LYS A 215 8.43 7.23 3.62
N VAL A 216 8.50 7.22 4.95
CA VAL A 216 9.37 6.29 5.68
C VAL A 216 8.81 4.88 5.54
N LEU A 217 9.68 3.91 5.28
CA LEU A 217 9.31 2.50 5.10
C LEU A 217 9.12 1.82 6.46
N TYR A 218 8.08 2.25 7.18
CA TYR A 218 7.75 1.82 8.53
C TYR A 218 6.63 0.78 8.52
N ASN A 219 5.37 1.15 8.29
CA ASN A 219 4.22 0.24 8.26
C ASN A 219 3.59 0.10 6.86
N ASP A 220 3.07 -1.09 6.50
CA ASP A 220 2.54 -1.37 5.16
C ASP A 220 1.39 -0.43 4.78
N GLU A 221 0.36 -0.30 5.61
CA GLU A 221 -0.85 0.45 5.25
C GLU A 221 -0.44 1.87 4.85
N ARG A 222 0.49 2.50 5.59
CA ARG A 222 0.99 3.83 5.25
C ARG A 222 1.79 3.85 3.95
N VAL A 223 2.75 2.93 3.81
CA VAL A 223 3.70 2.86 2.69
C VAL A 223 2.97 2.55 1.39
N THR A 224 2.03 1.61 1.41
CA THR A 224 1.17 1.25 0.30
C THR A 224 0.53 2.50 -0.30
N SER A 225 0.65 2.64 -1.62
CA SER A 225 0.11 3.80 -2.35
C SER A 225 -1.37 3.96 -2.01
N SER A 226 -1.85 5.20 -1.81
CA SER A 226 -3.28 5.41 -1.54
C SER A 226 -4.19 5.00 -2.72
N GLY A 227 -3.63 4.67 -3.89
CA GLY A 227 -4.38 4.08 -5.02
C GLY A 227 -4.43 2.55 -4.97
N ASN A 228 -3.49 1.95 -4.26
CA ASN A 228 -3.33 0.49 -4.12
C ASN A 228 -3.90 -0.03 -2.80
N GLN A 229 -4.66 0.80 -2.08
CA GLN A 229 -5.41 0.40 -0.90
C GLN A 229 -6.65 -0.39 -1.34
N GLN A 230 -7.02 -1.39 -0.55
CA GLN A 230 -8.24 -2.18 -0.69
C GLN A 230 -9.47 -1.37 -0.28
N PHE A 231 -9.34 -0.54 0.76
CA PHE A 231 -10.39 0.35 1.26
C PHE A 231 -10.28 1.78 0.70
N VAL A 232 -11.36 2.56 0.84
CA VAL A 232 -11.45 3.95 0.35
C VAL A 232 -10.44 4.86 1.07
N ASN A 233 -10.22 4.60 2.36
CA ASN A 233 -9.20 5.21 3.22
C ASN A 233 -8.49 4.13 4.03
N ARG A 234 -7.34 4.53 4.60
CA ARG A 234 -6.63 3.74 5.61
C ARG A 234 -7.49 3.57 6.86
N SER A 235 -7.11 2.63 7.71
CA SER A 235 -7.74 2.39 9.00
C SER A 235 -7.55 3.59 9.94
N ILE A 236 -8.37 3.61 10.99
CA ILE A 236 -8.24 4.56 12.10
C ILE A 236 -6.87 4.47 12.80
N VAL A 237 -6.18 3.32 12.71
CA VAL A 237 -4.86 3.08 13.30
C VAL A 237 -3.79 3.94 12.63
N ASN A 238 -3.83 4.05 11.30
CA ASN A 238 -2.75 4.69 10.56
C ASN A 238 -2.56 6.16 10.95
N ASP A 239 -3.62 6.91 11.24
CA ASP A 239 -3.49 8.34 11.58
C ASP A 239 -2.73 8.57 12.91
N ILE A 240 -2.78 7.58 13.81
CA ILE A 240 -2.15 7.65 15.13
C ILE A 240 -0.75 7.05 15.11
N PHE A 241 -0.54 5.92 14.45
CA PHE A 241 0.72 5.16 14.53
C PHE A 241 1.67 5.35 13.34
N THR A 242 1.30 6.14 12.34
CA THR A 242 2.19 6.45 11.23
C THR A 242 3.33 7.39 11.65
N VAL A 243 4.53 7.16 11.09
CA VAL A 243 5.62 8.14 11.06
C VAL A 243 5.61 9.04 9.81
N ASP A 244 4.72 8.73 8.87
CA ASP A 244 4.39 9.46 7.64
C ASP A 244 5.61 9.73 6.75
N ARG A 245 5.68 10.93 6.16
CA ARG A 245 6.69 11.37 5.24
C ARG A 245 7.70 12.23 5.97
N GLN A 246 8.96 11.91 5.78
CA GLN A 246 10.05 12.61 6.45
C GLN A 246 11.09 13.03 5.41
N GLN A 247 11.91 14.02 5.78
CA GLN A 247 13.08 14.44 5.02
C GLN A 247 14.34 13.84 5.64
N GLY A 248 15.14 13.14 4.84
CA GLY A 248 16.33 12.46 5.33
C GLY A 248 16.98 11.52 4.31
N VAL A 249 17.62 10.49 4.85
CA VAL A 249 18.33 9.45 4.10
C VAL A 249 17.88 8.09 4.61
N GLN A 250 17.68 7.13 3.71
CA GLN A 250 17.43 5.75 4.09
C GLN A 250 18.18 4.79 3.17
N ILE A 251 18.58 3.66 3.73
CA ILE A 251 19.13 2.53 3.02
C ILE A 251 18.17 1.35 3.13
N PHE A 252 17.99 0.63 2.03
CA PHE A 252 17.18 -0.57 2.03
C PHE A 252 17.64 -1.55 0.97
N GLY A 253 17.35 -2.82 1.17
CA GLY A 253 17.77 -3.86 0.26
C GLY A 253 17.03 -5.15 0.51
N ASN A 254 17.11 -6.03 -0.48
CA ASN A 254 16.60 -7.38 -0.41
C ASN A 254 17.76 -8.37 -0.45
N LEU A 255 17.80 -9.24 0.56
CA LEU A 255 18.77 -10.29 0.74
C LEU A 255 18.10 -11.62 0.36
N PHE A 256 18.78 -12.38 -0.49
CA PHE A 256 18.34 -13.71 -0.92
C PHE A 256 16.96 -13.77 -1.62
N PRO A 257 16.74 -12.94 -2.66
CA PRO A 257 15.46 -12.89 -3.37
C PRO A 257 15.01 -14.27 -3.86
N GLY A 258 13.74 -14.60 -3.65
CA GLY A 258 13.11 -15.83 -4.13
C GLY A 258 13.45 -17.10 -3.34
N THR A 259 14.22 -16.99 -2.26
CA THR A 259 14.52 -18.12 -1.35
C THR A 259 13.58 -18.10 -0.13
N TRP A 260 13.59 -19.16 0.68
CA TRP A 260 12.78 -19.22 1.91
C TRP A 260 13.24 -18.20 2.97
N HIS A 261 14.48 -17.71 2.89
CA HIS A 261 15.03 -16.65 3.74
C HIS A 261 15.16 -15.32 2.96
N ASP A 262 14.20 -15.05 2.07
CA ASP A 262 14.08 -13.77 1.37
C ASP A 262 13.74 -12.66 2.40
N ILE A 263 14.74 -11.83 2.69
CA ILE A 263 14.70 -10.84 3.77
C ILE A 263 14.94 -9.46 3.18
N SER A 264 13.98 -8.57 3.35
CA SER A 264 14.15 -7.14 3.08
C SER A 264 14.41 -6.36 4.37
N TYR A 265 15.34 -5.41 4.32
CA TYR A 265 15.64 -4.53 5.44
C TYR A 265 15.55 -3.07 5.01
N TYR A 266 15.20 -2.21 5.96
CA TYR A 266 15.09 -0.77 5.78
C TYR A 266 15.63 -0.08 7.03
N ALA A 267 16.48 0.92 6.85
CA ALA A 267 17.00 1.74 7.94
C ALA A 267 17.14 3.19 7.46
N GLY A 268 16.75 4.15 8.28
CA GLY A 268 16.81 5.56 7.90
C GLY A 268 16.99 6.52 9.05
N VAL A 269 17.52 7.69 8.70
CA VAL A 269 17.74 8.85 9.58
C VAL A 269 17.08 10.06 8.95
N TYR A 270 16.27 10.77 9.73
CA TYR A 270 15.42 11.85 9.23
C TYR A 270 15.37 13.04 10.20
N ALA A 271 14.92 14.19 9.71
CA ALA A 271 14.80 15.41 10.52
C ALA A 271 13.68 15.36 11.58
N GLY A 272 12.67 14.48 11.43
CA GLY A 272 11.67 14.23 12.47
C GLY A 272 10.49 15.20 12.56
N LEU A 273 10.33 16.13 11.62
CA LEU A 273 9.25 17.14 11.63
C LEU A 273 8.21 17.00 10.50
N GLY A 274 8.33 15.94 9.70
CA GLY A 274 7.36 15.61 8.67
C GLY A 274 7.51 16.42 7.37
N VAL A 275 6.39 16.75 6.72
CA VAL A 275 6.35 17.56 5.49
C VAL A 275 6.36 19.06 5.82
N GLY A 276 7.17 19.83 5.10
CA GLY A 276 7.18 21.30 5.13
C GLY A 276 8.37 21.90 5.85
N GLU A 277 8.97 21.16 6.77
CA GLU A 277 10.14 21.61 7.54
C GLU A 277 11.42 20.91 7.04
N ARG A 278 12.52 21.66 6.99
CA ARG A 278 13.83 21.14 6.54
C ARG A 278 14.81 21.00 7.69
N ASN A 279 14.62 21.79 8.74
CA ASN A 279 15.46 21.75 9.92
C ASN A 279 14.93 20.73 10.91
N ASN A 280 15.79 20.29 11.82
CA ASN A 280 15.38 19.57 13.02
C ASN A 280 15.27 20.60 14.15
N ASP A 281 14.27 20.46 15.02
CA ASP A 281 13.94 21.44 16.06
C ASP A 281 14.82 21.30 17.31
N ASP A 282 15.46 20.14 17.53
CA ASP A 282 16.00 19.77 18.84
C ASP A 282 17.38 19.08 18.84
N ASN A 283 18.07 19.08 17.70
CA ASN A 283 19.28 18.31 17.38
C ASN A 283 19.16 16.77 17.49
N ASN A 284 17.97 16.21 17.71
CA ASN A 284 17.74 14.77 17.77
C ASN A 284 17.10 14.29 16.46
N MET A 285 17.86 13.59 15.63
CA MET A 285 17.31 12.99 14.42
C MET A 285 16.31 11.89 14.76
N MET A 286 15.32 11.72 13.89
CA MET A 286 14.44 10.56 13.88
C MET A 286 15.17 9.36 13.29
N TYR A 287 15.00 8.19 13.90
CA TYR A 287 15.51 6.91 13.39
C TYR A 287 14.35 5.96 13.13
N SER A 288 14.43 5.19 12.04
CA SER A 288 13.46 4.12 11.74
C SER A 288 14.18 2.90 11.20
N GLY A 289 13.74 1.72 11.62
CA GLY A 289 14.17 0.43 11.10
C GLY A 289 12.98 -0.47 10.83
N ARG A 290 13.05 -1.25 9.75
CA ARG A 290 12.08 -2.30 9.41
C ARG A 290 12.81 -3.53 8.90
N LEU A 291 12.40 -4.69 9.37
CA LEU A 291 12.81 -5.99 8.87
C LEU A 291 11.58 -6.73 8.33
N GLN A 292 11.72 -7.34 7.16
CA GLN A 292 10.65 -8.01 6.47
C GLN A 292 11.14 -9.37 5.98
N TRP A 293 10.38 -10.44 6.27
CA TRP A 293 10.65 -11.80 5.83
C TRP A 293 9.54 -12.30 4.91
N ASN A 294 9.88 -12.56 3.65
CA ASN A 294 8.99 -13.16 2.66
C ASN A 294 9.10 -14.70 2.75
N ALA A 295 8.36 -15.29 3.69
CA ALA A 295 8.54 -16.67 4.15
C ALA A 295 8.32 -17.77 3.10
N LEU A 296 7.56 -17.48 2.04
CA LEU A 296 7.27 -18.44 0.96
C LEU A 296 8.05 -18.14 -0.34
N GLY A 297 9.02 -17.23 -0.28
CA GLY A 297 9.82 -16.80 -1.42
C GLY A 297 9.07 -15.83 -2.34
N GLY A 298 9.79 -14.80 -2.80
CA GLY A 298 9.25 -13.76 -3.68
C GLY A 298 8.89 -12.50 -2.92
N GLU A 299 9.28 -11.35 -3.47
CA GLU A 299 8.99 -10.05 -2.86
C GLU A 299 7.47 -9.80 -2.89
N MET A 300 6.87 -9.54 -1.73
CA MET A 300 5.49 -9.11 -1.61
C MET A 300 5.39 -7.58 -1.81
N PRO A 301 4.95 -7.10 -2.99
CA PRO A 301 4.86 -5.67 -3.24
C PRO A 301 3.81 -5.02 -2.33
N PHE A 302 4.03 -3.73 -2.02
CA PHE A 302 3.09 -2.90 -1.26
C PHE A 302 1.79 -2.64 -2.06
N SER A 303 0.87 -3.59 -1.98
CA SER A 303 -0.47 -3.57 -2.58
C SER A 303 -1.38 -4.49 -1.78
N GLN A 304 -2.58 -4.05 -1.42
CA GLN A 304 -3.42 -4.80 -0.46
C GLN A 304 -4.22 -5.92 -1.14
N SER A 305 -4.95 -5.61 -2.22
CA SER A 305 -5.75 -6.59 -2.97
C SER A 305 -4.87 -7.62 -3.72
N ASP A 306 -5.39 -8.83 -3.92
CA ASP A 306 -4.76 -9.86 -4.78
C ASP A 306 -5.23 -9.76 -6.24
N LEU A 307 -4.98 -8.59 -6.87
CA LEU A 307 -5.35 -8.34 -8.28
C LEU A 307 -4.57 -9.19 -9.28
N GLU A 308 -3.35 -9.60 -8.92
CA GLU A 308 -2.47 -10.37 -9.79
C GLU A 308 -2.82 -11.87 -9.77
N PHE A 309 -3.72 -12.29 -8.87
CA PHE A 309 -4.10 -13.67 -8.64
C PHE A 309 -2.89 -14.56 -8.34
N HIS A 310 -2.46 -14.58 -7.07
CA HIS A 310 -1.33 -15.39 -6.65
C HIS A 310 -1.65 -16.88 -6.76
N GLU A 311 -1.12 -17.56 -7.78
CA GLU A 311 -1.32 -19.00 -7.98
C GLU A 311 -0.78 -19.83 -6.80
N ASN A 312 0.39 -19.42 -6.27
CA ASN A 312 1.02 -19.99 -5.08
C ASN A 312 0.82 -19.06 -3.88
N PRO A 313 0.71 -19.60 -2.64
CA PRO A 313 0.59 -18.77 -1.45
C PRO A 313 1.83 -17.89 -1.26
N ALA A 314 1.61 -16.61 -0.96
CA ALA A 314 2.64 -15.67 -0.58
C ALA A 314 2.39 -15.20 0.85
N LEU A 315 3.44 -15.24 1.68
CA LEU A 315 3.37 -14.91 3.11
C LEU A 315 4.53 -13.98 3.48
N ASN A 316 4.19 -12.92 4.20
CA ASN A 316 5.14 -11.95 4.66
C ASN A 316 4.93 -11.63 6.15
N PHE A 317 6.03 -11.61 6.90
CA PHE A 317 6.09 -11.06 8.24
C PHE A 317 6.97 -9.82 8.24
N ALA A 318 6.62 -8.79 8.99
CA ALA A 318 7.50 -7.66 9.21
C ALA A 318 7.41 -7.12 10.63
N PHE A 319 8.54 -6.55 11.07
CA PHE A 319 8.65 -5.82 12.33
C PHE A 319 9.33 -4.49 12.03
N ALA A 320 8.86 -3.41 12.64
CA ALA A 320 9.49 -2.11 12.54
C ALA A 320 9.52 -1.39 13.88
N ALA A 321 10.51 -0.53 14.06
CA ALA A 321 10.65 0.36 15.19
C ALA A 321 11.11 1.73 14.74
N ALA A 322 10.65 2.77 15.42
CA ALA A 322 11.08 4.14 15.19
C ALA A 322 11.18 4.91 16.50
N THR A 323 12.13 5.83 16.57
CA THR A 323 12.23 6.80 17.66
C THR A 323 12.39 8.20 17.08
N ASN A 324 11.72 9.17 17.69
CA ASN A 324 11.79 10.57 17.31
C ASN A 324 11.70 11.45 18.55
N GLN A 325 12.35 12.59 18.55
CA GLN A 325 12.11 13.64 19.53
C GLN A 325 11.79 14.93 18.78
N SER A 326 10.67 15.56 19.13
CA SER A 326 10.19 16.78 18.47
C SER A 326 9.07 17.44 19.27
N ARG A 327 8.64 18.62 18.84
CA ARG A 327 7.39 19.26 19.30
C ARG A 327 6.09 18.56 18.87
N CYS A 328 6.14 17.57 17.99
CA CYS A 328 4.96 16.89 17.41
C CYS A 328 4.73 15.53 18.07
N THR A 329 3.48 15.09 18.20
CA THR A 329 3.14 13.71 18.63
C THR A 329 2.52 12.85 17.51
N ALA A 330 2.15 13.49 16.40
CA ALA A 330 1.66 12.84 15.19
C ALA A 330 2.06 13.63 13.92
N PHE A 331 2.01 12.94 12.78
CA PHE A 331 2.34 13.52 11.48
C PHE A 331 1.19 13.40 10.48
N GLU A 332 0.90 14.47 9.74
CA GLU A 332 -0.04 14.47 8.61
C GLU A 332 0.67 14.75 7.28
N THR A 333 0.02 14.39 6.18
CA THR A 333 0.59 14.55 4.86
C THR A 333 0.22 15.88 4.18
N ASP A 334 0.44 17.03 4.81
CA ASP A 334 0.23 18.34 4.18
C ASP A 334 1.32 19.36 4.60
N ASN A 335 1.09 20.66 4.36
CA ASN A 335 2.06 21.71 4.73
C ASN A 335 2.13 21.99 6.24
N ARG A 336 1.23 21.42 7.04
CA ARG A 336 1.18 21.49 8.51
C ARG A 336 1.31 20.07 9.07
N SER A 337 2.37 19.40 8.65
CA SER A 337 2.61 18.01 9.01
C SER A 337 2.72 17.78 10.51
N CYS A 338 3.34 18.71 11.25
CA CYS A 338 3.47 18.61 12.70
C CYS A 338 2.11 18.79 13.39
N ARG A 339 1.61 17.73 14.02
CA ARG A 339 0.35 17.75 14.76
C ARG A 339 0.51 17.14 16.15
N ALA A 340 -0.56 17.27 16.93
CA ALA A 340 -0.71 16.62 18.21
C ALA A 340 -1.82 15.56 18.15
N LEU A 341 -1.60 14.44 18.86
CA LEU A 341 -2.64 13.45 19.16
C LEU A 341 -3.72 14.04 20.07
N PRO A 342 -4.94 13.48 20.10
CA PRO A 342 -5.95 13.86 21.09
C PRO A 342 -5.37 13.85 22.51
N GLY A 343 -5.66 14.90 23.29
CA GLY A 343 -5.11 15.08 24.64
C GLY A 343 -3.74 15.78 24.70
N PHE A 344 -3.09 16.00 23.57
CA PHE A 344 -1.83 16.75 23.46
C PHE A 344 -2.02 18.08 22.73
N ASN A 345 -1.06 18.98 22.91
CA ASN A 345 -0.87 20.16 22.06
C ASN A 345 0.44 20.02 21.29
N VAL A 346 0.59 20.76 20.19
CA VAL A 346 1.91 20.97 19.58
C VAL A 346 2.77 21.65 20.64
N GLY A 347 3.88 21.02 20.98
CA GLY A 347 4.72 21.38 22.12
C GLY A 347 5.80 22.40 21.78
N GLU A 348 6.71 22.58 22.72
CA GLU A 348 7.99 23.25 22.49
C GLU A 348 8.95 22.32 21.72
N ASP A 349 9.96 22.91 21.10
CA ASP A 349 10.98 22.20 20.34
C ASP A 349 11.62 21.07 21.19
N GLY A 350 11.60 19.84 20.67
CA GLY A 350 12.11 18.66 21.36
C GLY A 350 11.32 18.19 22.59
N GLN A 351 10.12 18.71 22.85
CA GLN A 351 9.34 18.37 24.05
C GLN A 351 8.96 16.89 24.10
N TYR A 352 8.49 16.29 23.00
CA TYR A 352 7.97 14.93 23.01
C TYR A 352 8.97 13.96 22.42
N ARG A 353 9.40 12.98 23.22
CA ARG A 353 10.09 11.80 22.71
C ARG A 353 9.05 10.71 22.44
N ILE A 354 9.11 10.14 21.25
CA ILE A 354 8.18 9.11 20.80
C ILE A 354 8.96 7.86 20.44
N ASN A 355 8.60 6.74 21.04
CA ASN A 355 9.09 5.42 20.67
C ASN A 355 7.92 4.60 20.12
N GLN A 356 8.09 3.99 18.94
CA GLN A 356 7.03 3.24 18.28
C GLN A 356 7.57 1.91 17.78
N MET A 357 6.74 0.87 17.84
CA MET A 357 7.01 -0.42 17.24
C MET A 357 5.74 -0.99 16.64
N MET A 358 5.90 -1.83 15.62
CA MET A 358 4.78 -2.51 14.97
C MET A 358 5.18 -3.87 14.44
N GLU A 359 4.23 -4.80 14.44
CA GLU A 359 4.29 -6.06 13.73
C GLU A 359 3.25 -6.12 12.61
N GLU A 360 3.57 -6.87 11.56
CA GLU A 360 2.76 -6.98 10.36
C GLU A 360 2.77 -8.41 9.82
N VAL A 361 1.61 -8.85 9.34
CA VAL A 361 1.46 -10.09 8.57
C VAL A 361 0.67 -9.79 7.30
N ARG A 362 1.18 -10.24 6.15
CA ARG A 362 0.47 -10.18 4.88
C ARG A 362 0.44 -11.55 4.24
N PHE A 363 -0.71 -11.93 3.70
CA PHE A 363 -0.92 -13.21 3.02
C PHE A 363 -1.74 -13.01 1.76
N LYS A 364 -1.36 -13.69 0.67
CA LYS A 364 -2.14 -13.73 -0.58
C LYS A 364 -2.16 -15.11 -1.19
N TRP A 365 -3.32 -15.53 -1.69
CA TRP A 365 -3.49 -16.81 -2.36
C TRP A 365 -4.81 -16.88 -3.15
N GLN A 366 -4.74 -17.14 -4.45
CA GLN A 366 -5.91 -17.41 -5.30
C GLN A 366 -7.03 -16.36 -5.19
N GLY A 367 -6.66 -15.08 -5.17
CA GLY A 367 -7.59 -13.96 -5.04
C GLY A 367 -7.92 -13.60 -3.58
N LEU A 368 -7.50 -14.39 -2.60
CA LEU A 368 -7.54 -14.00 -1.18
C LEU A 368 -6.38 -13.07 -0.87
N SER A 369 -6.66 -12.03 -0.10
CA SER A 369 -5.67 -11.13 0.49
C SER A 369 -6.00 -10.93 1.96
N ILE A 370 -5.00 -11.01 2.83
CA ILE A 370 -5.11 -10.74 4.27
C ILE A 370 -3.97 -9.82 4.65
N GLN A 371 -4.27 -8.80 5.45
CA GLN A 371 -3.29 -7.90 6.04
C GLN A 371 -3.65 -7.68 7.51
N HIS A 372 -2.65 -7.80 8.38
CA HIS A 372 -2.74 -7.52 9.80
C HIS A 372 -1.59 -6.57 10.19
N GLU A 373 -1.89 -5.58 11.02
CA GLU A 373 -0.90 -4.76 11.68
C GLU A 373 -1.27 -4.58 13.15
N MET A 374 -0.28 -4.53 14.02
CA MET A 374 -0.44 -4.19 15.44
C MET A 374 0.69 -3.25 15.82
N HIS A 375 0.37 -2.24 16.62
CA HIS A 375 1.21 -1.09 16.88
C HIS A 375 1.22 -0.75 18.36
N TRP A 376 2.40 -0.32 18.82
CA TRP A 376 2.61 0.30 20.13
C TRP A 376 3.30 1.64 19.94
N LYS A 377 2.85 2.66 20.68
CA LYS A 377 3.46 3.98 20.71
C LYS A 377 3.54 4.47 22.15
N GLU A 378 4.73 4.91 22.53
CA GLU A 378 4.98 5.63 23.78
C GLU A 378 5.27 7.09 23.46
N VAL A 379 4.60 8.01 24.13
CA VAL A 379 4.87 9.45 24.11
C VAL A 379 5.37 9.87 25.48
N ILE A 380 6.59 10.43 25.53
CA ILE A 380 7.23 10.93 26.74
C ILE A 380 7.33 12.46 26.66
N ASP A 381 6.62 13.16 27.54
CA ASP A 381 6.73 14.61 27.74
C ASP A 381 8.01 14.93 28.54
N THR A 382 9.07 15.31 27.82
CA THR A 382 10.40 15.51 28.42
C THR A 382 10.48 16.72 29.33
N LEU A 383 9.54 17.67 29.22
CA LEU A 383 9.46 18.86 30.06
C LEU A 383 8.85 18.57 31.45
N ARG A 384 8.13 17.45 31.60
CA ARG A 384 7.63 17.01 32.91
C ARG A 384 8.73 16.34 33.72
N ALA A 385 8.72 16.49 35.04
CA ALA A 385 9.67 15.79 35.91
C ALA A 385 9.51 14.26 35.81
N GLN A 386 10.61 13.52 35.99
CA GLN A 386 10.57 12.06 36.05
C GLN A 386 9.61 11.59 37.15
N GLY A 387 8.74 10.63 36.84
CA GLY A 387 7.70 10.13 37.75
C GLY A 387 6.48 11.04 37.92
N ALA A 388 6.41 12.21 37.25
CA ALA A 388 5.21 13.03 37.25
C ALA A 388 4.08 12.34 36.46
N GLY A 389 2.84 12.40 36.98
CA GLY A 389 1.67 11.88 36.28
C GLY A 389 1.50 12.52 34.89
N GLY A 390 1.14 11.70 33.90
CA GLY A 390 0.99 12.14 32.50
C GLY A 390 2.29 12.54 31.82
N ARG A 391 3.46 12.14 32.35
CA ARG A 391 4.74 12.22 31.62
C ARG A 391 4.80 11.22 30.49
N GLU A 392 4.34 10.00 30.73
CA GLU A 392 4.33 8.91 29.76
C GLU A 392 2.87 8.64 29.37
N THR A 393 2.65 8.38 28.09
CA THR A 393 1.35 7.96 27.56
C THR A 393 1.61 6.86 26.55
N ASN A 394 1.04 5.70 26.82
CA ASN A 394 1.20 4.51 26.01
C ASN A 394 -0.09 4.27 25.21
N LEU A 395 0.07 4.02 23.92
CA LEU A 395 -1.02 3.82 22.98
C LEU A 395 -0.84 2.46 22.31
N MET A 396 -1.95 1.78 22.06
CA MET A 396 -1.97 0.52 21.33
C MET A 396 -3.04 0.56 20.24
N GLY A 397 -2.78 -0.06 19.11
CA GLY A 397 -3.78 -0.14 18.04
C GLY A 397 -3.45 -1.21 17.03
N GLY A 398 -4.48 -1.75 16.40
CA GLY A 398 -4.29 -2.84 15.45
C GLY A 398 -5.42 -2.93 14.46
N LEU A 399 -5.13 -3.57 13.33
CA LEU A 399 -6.09 -3.86 12.27
C LEU A 399 -5.91 -5.28 11.76
N ILE A 400 -7.02 -5.85 11.30
CA ILE A 400 -7.03 -7.00 10.41
C ILE A 400 -8.00 -6.70 9.28
N GLN A 401 -7.56 -6.94 8.06
CA GLN A 401 -8.41 -6.87 6.87
C GLN A 401 -8.21 -8.09 6.00
N ALA A 402 -9.29 -8.50 5.35
CA ALA A 402 -9.29 -9.59 4.38
C ALA A 402 -10.18 -9.22 3.20
N GLY A 403 -9.75 -9.54 1.99
CA GLY A 403 -10.56 -9.41 0.80
C GLY A 403 -10.39 -10.57 -0.17
N TYR A 404 -11.43 -10.80 -0.97
CA TYR A 404 -11.52 -11.91 -1.89
C TYR A 404 -12.22 -11.52 -3.19
N PHE A 405 -11.86 -12.20 -4.28
CA PHE A 405 -12.53 -12.14 -5.58
C PHE A 405 -13.46 -13.36 -5.73
N PRO A 406 -14.78 -13.25 -5.45
CA PRO A 406 -15.65 -14.42 -5.38
C PRO A 406 -15.90 -15.14 -6.71
N HIS A 407 -15.51 -14.53 -7.84
CA HIS A 407 -15.60 -15.16 -9.16
C HIS A 407 -15.00 -16.57 -9.19
N TYR A 408 -13.92 -16.80 -8.45
CA TYR A 408 -13.21 -18.08 -8.41
C TYR A 408 -14.01 -19.19 -7.70
N LEU A 409 -15.04 -18.83 -6.91
CA LEU A 409 -16.01 -19.77 -6.33
C LEU A 409 -17.33 -19.79 -7.10
N VAL A 410 -17.76 -18.61 -7.57
CA VAL A 410 -19.08 -18.38 -8.14
C VAL A 410 -18.93 -17.59 -9.45
N ALA A 411 -18.94 -18.31 -10.58
CA ALA A 411 -18.60 -17.75 -11.90
C ALA A 411 -19.54 -16.62 -12.40
N ILE A 412 -20.74 -16.50 -11.85
CA ILE A 412 -21.68 -15.39 -12.19
C ILE A 412 -21.21 -14.04 -11.63
N ILE A 413 -20.38 -14.03 -10.59
CA ILE A 413 -19.80 -12.81 -10.04
C ILE A 413 -18.68 -12.35 -10.98
N PRO A 414 -18.59 -11.07 -11.37
CA PRO A 414 -17.53 -10.59 -12.25
C PRO A 414 -16.12 -10.82 -11.69
N LYS A 415 -15.16 -11.19 -12.55
CA LYS A 415 -13.74 -11.39 -12.20
C LYS A 415 -13.08 -10.21 -11.50
N ASN A 416 -13.56 -9.00 -11.79
CA ASN A 416 -12.96 -7.76 -11.33
C ASN A 416 -13.68 -7.17 -10.10
N LEU A 417 -14.56 -7.94 -9.46
CA LEU A 417 -15.29 -7.52 -8.27
C LEU A 417 -14.65 -8.15 -7.02
N GLU A 418 -14.10 -7.30 -6.16
CA GLU A 418 -13.55 -7.68 -4.86
C GLU A 418 -14.53 -7.25 -3.75
N PHE A 419 -14.65 -8.10 -2.73
CA PHE A 419 -15.25 -7.76 -1.46
C PHE A 419 -14.19 -7.88 -0.37
N ALA A 420 -14.15 -6.91 0.54
CA ALA A 420 -13.24 -6.95 1.68
C ALA A 420 -13.90 -6.45 2.96
N GLY A 421 -13.45 -6.99 4.09
CA GLY A 421 -13.82 -6.60 5.44
C GLY A 421 -12.59 -6.18 6.24
N ARG A 422 -12.75 -5.19 7.12
CA ARG A 422 -11.72 -4.69 8.03
C ARG A 422 -12.29 -4.52 9.42
N TYR A 423 -11.55 -4.98 10.42
CA TYR A 423 -11.69 -4.58 11.80
C TYR A 423 -10.45 -3.81 12.22
N ALA A 424 -10.62 -2.70 12.92
CA ALA A 424 -9.51 -1.95 13.50
C ALA A 424 -9.89 -1.36 14.85
N PHE A 425 -8.90 -1.15 15.71
CA PHE A 425 -9.09 -0.49 16.99
C PHE A 425 -7.90 0.38 17.36
N VAL A 426 -8.17 1.37 18.21
CA VAL A 426 -7.18 2.23 18.83
C VAL A 426 -7.54 2.38 20.30
N ASP A 427 -6.58 2.13 21.16
CA ASP A 427 -6.53 2.51 22.56
C ASP A 427 -5.57 3.73 22.67
N PRO A 428 -6.11 4.95 22.80
CA PRO A 428 -5.31 6.17 22.82
C PRO A 428 -4.60 6.43 24.15
N ASN A 429 -4.91 5.68 25.21
CA ASN A 429 -4.15 5.64 26.44
C ASN A 429 -4.46 4.36 27.24
N VAL A 430 -3.55 3.39 27.22
CA VAL A 430 -3.73 2.07 27.86
C VAL A 430 -3.91 2.13 29.39
N ASP A 431 -3.61 3.27 30.01
CA ASP A 431 -3.81 3.51 31.45
C ASP A 431 -5.22 4.09 31.76
N VAL A 432 -6.05 4.34 30.74
CA VAL A 432 -7.39 4.91 30.86
C VAL A 432 -8.43 3.92 30.33
N ASP A 433 -9.33 3.48 31.19
CA ASP A 433 -10.44 2.63 30.76
C ASP A 433 -11.51 3.42 30.00
N ASN A 434 -12.17 2.75 29.04
CA ASN A 434 -13.32 3.27 28.27
C ASN A 434 -13.00 4.50 27.39
N ASP A 435 -11.87 4.50 26.71
CA ASP A 435 -11.48 5.53 25.73
C ASP A 435 -11.19 4.97 24.32
N ARG A 436 -11.62 3.72 24.07
CA ARG A 436 -11.29 2.98 22.86
C ARG A 436 -12.07 3.50 21.65
N GLN A 437 -11.43 3.43 20.49
CA GLN A 437 -12.03 3.65 19.18
C GLN A 437 -12.03 2.35 18.39
N GLN A 438 -13.11 2.05 17.68
CA GLN A 438 -13.25 0.84 16.88
C GLN A 438 -13.85 1.12 15.51
N GLU A 439 -13.44 0.35 14.52
CA GLU A 439 -13.94 0.39 13.15
C GLU A 439 -14.29 -1.01 12.67
N PHE A 440 -15.49 -1.17 12.11
CA PHE A 440 -15.91 -2.30 11.31
C PHE A 440 -16.28 -1.82 9.91
N SER A 441 -15.47 -2.15 8.92
CA SER A 441 -15.62 -1.65 7.55
C SER A 441 -15.81 -2.78 6.56
N GLY A 442 -16.75 -2.62 5.63
CA GLY A 442 -16.95 -3.47 4.47
C GLY A 442 -16.82 -2.65 3.19
N VAL A 443 -16.10 -3.17 2.20
CA VAL A 443 -15.94 -2.50 0.91
C VAL A 443 -16.21 -3.46 -0.24
N MET A 444 -16.91 -2.95 -1.25
CA MET A 444 -17.06 -3.57 -2.56
C MET A 444 -16.32 -2.72 -3.58
N THR A 445 -15.40 -3.33 -4.32
CA THR A 445 -14.57 -2.63 -5.30
C THR A 445 -14.68 -3.29 -6.66
N TYR A 446 -15.08 -2.52 -7.67
CA TYR A 446 -15.04 -2.94 -9.07
C TYR A 446 -13.84 -2.31 -9.77
N PHE A 447 -12.95 -3.15 -10.31
CA PHE A 447 -11.74 -2.73 -11.01
C PHE A 447 -11.95 -2.72 -12.53
N PHE A 448 -11.95 -1.55 -13.14
CA PHE A 448 -11.98 -1.43 -14.61
C PHE A 448 -10.60 -1.69 -15.22
N ASN A 449 -9.54 -1.23 -14.54
CA ASN A 449 -8.15 -1.44 -14.95
C ASN A 449 -7.23 -1.46 -13.72
N GLY A 450 -7.32 -2.54 -12.93
CA GLY A 450 -6.61 -2.67 -11.65
C GLY A 450 -6.73 -1.41 -10.79
N HIS A 451 -5.67 -1.05 -10.08
CA HIS A 451 -5.64 0.16 -9.25
C HIS A 451 -5.65 1.49 -10.04
N ASN A 452 -5.51 1.46 -11.36
CA ASN A 452 -5.51 2.68 -12.17
C ASN A 452 -6.92 3.17 -12.50
N ASN A 453 -7.93 2.30 -12.52
CA ASN A 453 -9.32 2.71 -12.68
C ASN A 453 -10.24 1.79 -11.88
N LYS A 454 -10.82 2.32 -10.79
CA LYS A 454 -11.69 1.54 -9.91
C LYS A 454 -12.76 2.39 -9.23
N VAL A 455 -13.92 1.78 -8.98
CA VAL A 455 -14.99 2.36 -8.18
C VAL A 455 -15.16 1.51 -6.92
N ASN A 456 -15.25 2.18 -5.78
CA ASN A 456 -15.34 1.55 -4.47
C ASN A 456 -16.58 2.08 -3.76
N PHE A 457 -17.36 1.18 -3.18
CA PHE A 457 -18.44 1.50 -2.25
C PHE A 457 -18.08 0.90 -0.90
N GLN A 458 -17.94 1.74 0.12
CA GLN A 458 -17.57 1.33 1.48
C GLN A 458 -18.65 1.74 2.48
N VAL A 459 -18.93 0.85 3.42
CA VAL A 459 -19.72 1.11 4.62
C VAL A 459 -18.82 0.87 5.83
N SER A 460 -18.84 1.78 6.79
CA SER A 460 -18.06 1.69 8.03
C SER A 460 -19.00 1.89 9.21
N HIS A 461 -18.90 1.05 10.22
CA HIS A 461 -19.49 1.27 11.53
C HIS A 461 -18.37 1.65 12.49
N LEU A 462 -18.48 2.84 13.09
CA LEU A 462 -17.45 3.46 13.89
C LEU A 462 -17.96 3.62 15.30
N ILE A 463 -17.15 3.24 16.30
CA ILE A 463 -17.49 3.32 17.72
C ILE A 463 -16.42 4.18 18.39
N VAL A 464 -16.85 5.15 19.20
CA VAL A 464 -15.98 6.03 19.98
C VAL A 464 -16.45 6.04 21.43
N GLU A 465 -15.54 5.78 22.35
CA GLU A 465 -15.78 5.87 23.79
C GLU A 465 -15.18 7.17 24.35
N ASP A 466 -15.89 7.82 25.28
CA ASP A 466 -15.40 8.98 26.03
C ASP A 466 -15.30 8.63 27.53
N PRO A 467 -14.07 8.53 28.08
CA PRO A 467 -13.87 8.14 29.47
C PRO A 467 -14.34 9.22 30.46
N ARG A 468 -14.43 10.49 30.03
CA ARG A 468 -14.87 11.61 30.91
C ARG A 468 -16.36 11.57 31.16
N GLN A 469 -17.11 11.12 30.16
CA GLN A 469 -18.57 11.01 30.21
C GLN A 469 -19.03 9.59 30.53
N GLY A 470 -18.15 8.58 30.39
CA GLY A 470 -18.50 7.18 30.58
C GLY A 470 -19.51 6.69 29.54
N ILE A 471 -19.49 7.26 28.33
CA ILE A 471 -20.43 6.94 27.26
C ILE A 471 -19.70 6.40 26.04
N SER A 472 -20.37 5.51 25.33
CA SER A 472 -19.96 4.98 24.03
C SER A 472 -21.00 5.38 23.01
N GLN A 473 -20.58 5.93 21.88
CA GLN A 473 -21.45 6.24 20.75
C GLN A 473 -20.92 5.57 19.48
N SER A 474 -21.83 5.33 18.55
CA SER A 474 -21.50 4.74 17.28
C SER A 474 -22.31 5.34 16.15
N ASP A 475 -21.72 5.43 14.97
CA ASP A 475 -22.43 5.83 13.75
C ASP A 475 -21.95 5.03 12.53
N GLN A 476 -22.71 5.11 11.45
CA GLN A 476 -22.39 4.51 10.16
C GLN A 476 -21.96 5.58 9.16
N ARG A 477 -20.94 5.26 8.37
CA ARG A 477 -20.44 6.10 7.28
C ARG A 477 -20.42 5.33 5.97
N PHE A 478 -20.90 5.99 4.93
CA PHE A 478 -20.94 5.53 3.55
C PHE A 478 -19.99 6.36 2.69
N TRP A 479 -19.21 5.67 1.87
CA TRP A 479 -18.40 6.28 0.83
C TRP A 479 -18.68 5.67 -0.53
N LEU A 480 -18.76 6.53 -1.53
CA LEU A 480 -18.63 6.16 -2.93
C LEU A 480 -17.44 6.89 -3.51
N GLN A 481 -16.50 6.17 -4.11
CA GLN A 481 -15.27 6.76 -4.62
C GLN A 481 -14.87 6.18 -5.97
N TRP A 482 -14.65 7.06 -6.93
CA TRP A 482 -14.02 6.73 -8.20
C TRP A 482 -12.56 7.19 -8.19
N ASP A 483 -11.66 6.26 -8.51
CA ASP A 483 -10.23 6.49 -8.65
C ASP A 483 -9.83 6.29 -10.11
N LEU A 484 -9.28 7.33 -10.72
CA LEU A 484 -8.82 7.32 -12.11
C LEU A 484 -7.39 7.83 -12.18
N SER A 485 -6.49 6.99 -12.68
CA SER A 485 -5.09 7.31 -12.97
C SER A 485 -4.82 7.14 -14.46
N PHE A 486 -4.12 8.10 -15.06
CA PHE A 486 -3.77 8.07 -16.47
C PHE A 486 -2.40 8.66 -16.76
#